data_AF-A0A7C2VZ91-F1
#
_entry.id   AF-A0A7C2VZ91-F1
#
_cell.length_a   1.000
_cell.length_b   1.000
_cell.length_c   1.000
_cell.angle_alpha   90.00
_cell.angle_beta   90.00
_cell.angle_gamma   90.00
#
_symmetry.space_group_name_H-M   'P 1'
#
loop_
_entity.id
_entity.type
_entity.pdbx_description
1 polymer ?
#
loop_
_entity_poly.entity_id
_entity_poly.type
_entity_poly.pdbx_seq_one_letter_code
_entity_poly.pdbx_strand_id
1 'polypeptide(L)' 'MLPLQRESGHALPVLAALVAAAGAILLGIGAANDSGVLAIVGGIVAGVGVIAHELVRHVTIDYEFFRRTSK' A
#
# COMPACT_ATOMS: atom_id res chain seq x y z
N MET A 1 -20.01 -18.69 -11.91
CA MET A 1 -19.12 -17.91 -11.00
C MET A 1 -18.28 -16.99 -11.86
N LEU A 2 -18.46 -15.68 -11.71
CA LEU A 2 -17.81 -14.66 -12.55
C LEU A 2 -16.31 -14.53 -12.17
N PRO A 3 -15.40 -14.40 -13.13
CA PRO A 3 -13.94 -14.36 -12.92
C PRO A 3 -13.44 -13.18 -12.06
N LEU A 4 -14.27 -12.16 -11.83
CA LEU A 4 -13.93 -10.93 -11.10
C LEU A 4 -13.52 -11.16 -9.63
N GLN A 5 -14.00 -12.24 -9.00
CA GLN A 5 -13.72 -12.52 -7.59
C GLN A 5 -12.27 -12.97 -7.34
N ARG A 6 -11.57 -13.46 -8.39
CA ARG A 6 -10.18 -13.92 -8.30
C ARG A 6 -9.16 -12.78 -8.52
N GLU A 7 -9.50 -11.78 -9.34
CA GLU A 7 -8.65 -10.60 -9.62
C GLU A 7 -8.68 -9.54 -8.50
N SER A 8 -9.76 -9.50 -7.73
CA SER A 8 -9.94 -8.47 -6.69
C SER A 8 -8.92 -8.55 -5.55
N GLY A 9 -8.26 -9.70 -5.34
CA GLY A 9 -7.29 -9.90 -4.26
C GLY A 9 -6.03 -9.04 -4.37
N HIS A 10 -5.68 -8.58 -5.58
CA HIS A 10 -4.46 -7.80 -5.86
C HIS A 10 -4.73 -6.30 -5.98
N ALA A 11 -5.99 -5.92 -6.27
CA ALA A 11 -6.37 -4.53 -6.43
C ALA A 11 -6.17 -3.72 -5.14
N LEU A 12 -6.51 -4.30 -3.97
CA LEU A 12 -6.36 -3.62 -2.68
C LEU A 12 -4.90 -3.39 -2.28
N PRO A 13 -3.97 -4.38 -2.33
CA PRO A 13 -2.55 -4.13 -2.15
C PRO A 13 -2.01 -3.05 -3.10
N VAL A 14 -2.38 -3.11 -4.38
CA VAL A 14 -1.92 -2.12 -5.38
C VAL A 14 -2.41 -0.71 -5.05
N LEU A 15 -3.66 -0.55 -4.62
CA LEU A 15 -4.18 0.73 -4.16
C LEU A 15 -3.39 1.29 -2.97
N ALA A 16 -3.06 0.45 -1.98
CA ALA A 16 -2.23 0.87 -0.85
C ALA A 16 -0.81 1.28 -1.28
N ALA A 17 -0.22 0.58 -2.26
CA ALA A 17 1.06 0.97 -2.86
C ALA A 17 0.99 2.30 -3.60
N LEU A 18 -0.12 2.59 -4.30
CA LEU A 18 -0.33 3.89 -4.95
C LEU A 18 -0.42 5.03 -3.93
N VAL A 19 -1.09 4.81 -2.79
CA VAL A 19 -1.12 5.78 -1.69
C VAL A 19 0.29 6.00 -1.12
N ALA A 20 1.06 4.93 -0.94
CA ALA A 20 2.45 5.03 -0.50
C ALA A 20 3.30 5.88 -1.47
N ALA A 21 3.16 5.62 -2.77
CA ALA A 21 3.86 6.35 -3.82
C ALA A 21 3.47 7.83 -3.85
N ALA A 22 2.17 8.13 -3.72
CA ALA A 22 1.68 9.51 -3.65
C ALA A 22 2.27 10.25 -2.44
N GLY A 23 2.32 9.61 -1.28
CA GLY A 23 2.98 10.17 -0.10
C GLY A 23 4.47 10.42 -0.31
N ALA A 24 5.19 9.49 -0.94
CA ALA A 24 6.61 9.63 -1.22
C ALA A 24 6.89 10.80 -2.18
N ILE A 25 6.01 11.03 -3.16
CA ILE A 25 6.08 12.18 -4.06
C ILE A 25 5.87 13.48 -3.26
N LEU A 26 4.84 13.56 -2.42
CA LEU A 26 4.59 14.73 -1.57
C LEU A 26 5.75 15.01 -0.61
N LEU A 27 6.37 13.97 -0.06
CA LEU A 27 7.56 14.07 0.77
C LEU A 27 8.71 14.70 -0.01
N GLY A 28 8.98 14.22 -1.23
CA GLY A 28 10.00 14.76 -2.12
C GLY A 28 9.76 16.22 -2.50
N ILE A 29 8.52 16.57 -2.84
CA ILE A 29 8.13 17.96 -3.14
C ILE A 29 8.33 18.85 -1.91
N GLY A 30 7.90 18.40 -0.73
CA GLY A 30 8.08 19.14 0.51
C GLY A 30 9.55 19.36 0.85
N ALA A 31 10.38 18.34 0.69
CA ALA A 31 11.81 18.42 0.91
C ALA A 31 12.52 19.34 -0.11
N ALA A 32 12.10 19.33 -1.37
CA ALA A 32 12.69 20.16 -2.42
C ALA A 32 12.31 21.66 -2.29
N ASN A 33 11.17 21.97 -1.67
CA ASN A 33 10.66 23.34 -1.52
C ASN A 33 10.86 23.91 -0.09
N ASP A 34 11.70 23.28 0.76
CA ASP A 34 11.88 23.65 2.18
C ASP A 34 10.55 23.76 2.97
N SER A 35 9.53 23.04 2.53
CA SER A 35 8.22 23.00 3.18
C SER A 35 8.18 21.84 4.16
N GLY A 36 8.58 22.10 5.40
CA GLY A 36 8.60 21.10 6.46
C GLY A 36 7.24 20.42 6.69
N VAL A 37 6.14 21.19 6.62
CA VAL A 37 4.79 20.65 6.78
C VAL A 37 4.46 19.66 5.66
N LEU A 38 4.76 20.01 4.41
CA LEU A 38 4.47 19.14 3.26
C LEU A 38 5.33 17.88 3.29
N ALA A 39 6.60 18.01 3.68
CA ALA A 39 7.49 16.88 3.87
C ALA A 39 6.96 15.91 4.94
N ILE A 40 6.55 16.43 6.10
CA ILE A 40 5.99 15.62 7.18
C ILE A 40 4.72 14.89 6.73
N VAL A 41 3.77 15.60 6.12
CA VAL A 41 2.52 15.00 5.64
C VAL A 41 2.80 13.93 4.58
N GLY A 42 3.67 14.21 3.61
CA GLY A 42 4.06 13.23 2.60
C GLY A 42 4.70 11.99 3.21
N GLY A 43 5.60 12.16 4.18
CA GLY A 43 6.24 11.06 4.89
C GLY A 43 5.25 10.18 5.66
N ILE A 44 4.26 10.79 6.32
CA ILE A 44 3.20 10.05 7.02
C ILE A 44 2.36 9.25 6.01
N VAL A 45 1.90 9.89 4.93
CA VAL A 45 1.10 9.21 3.90
C VAL A 45 1.89 8.06 3.27
N ALA A 46 3.18 8.27 2.99
CA ALA A 46 4.06 7.24 2.46
C ALA A 46 4.16 6.04 3.42
N GLY A 47 4.50 6.30 4.68
CA GLY A 47 4.66 5.27 5.71
C GLY A 47 3.39 4.48 5.95
N VAL A 48 2.25 5.17 6.09
CA VAL A 48 0.94 4.51 6.27
C VAL A 48 0.59 3.66 5.04
N GLY A 49 0.84 4.16 3.83
CA GLY A 49 0.61 3.41 2.59
C GLY A 49 1.43 2.12 2.53
N VAL A 50 2.72 2.16 2.91
CA VAL A 50 3.60 0.97 2.96
C VAL A 50 3.09 -0.05 3.97
N ILE A 51 2.75 0.40 5.19
CA ILE A 51 2.23 -0.50 6.23
C ILE A 51 0.90 -1.13 5.79
N ALA A 52 0.00 -0.33 5.21
CA ALA A 52 -1.27 -0.82 4.70
C ALA A 52 -1.07 -1.84 3.56
N HIS A 53 -0.10 -1.60 2.66
CA HIS A 53 0.23 -2.53 1.58
C HIS A 53 0.61 -3.90 2.13
N GLU A 54 1.57 -3.95 3.06
CA GLU A 54 2.01 -5.25 3.60
C GLU A 54 0.97 -5.92 4.47
N LEU A 55 0.19 -5.16 5.25
CA LEU A 55 -0.90 -5.75 6.01
C LEU A 55 -1.93 -6.39 5.08
N VAL A 56 -2.38 -5.67 4.04
CA VAL A 56 -3.38 -6.19 3.11
C VAL A 56 -2.84 -7.40 2.36
N ARG A 57 -1.61 -7.31 1.82
CA ARG A 57 -0.96 -8.44 1.13
C ARG A 57 -0.84 -9.65 2.03
N HIS A 58 -0.42 -9.46 3.28
CA HIS A 58 -0.25 -10.55 4.23
C HIS A 58 -1.57 -11.28 4.49
N VAL A 59 -2.67 -10.56 4.73
CA VAL A 59 -3.96 -11.18 5.05
C VAL A 59 -4.69 -11.75 3.82
N THR A 60 -4.53 -11.15 2.64
CA THR A 60 -5.28 -11.59 1.44
C THR A 60 -4.54 -12.60 0.58
N ILE A 61 -3.21 -12.53 0.53
CA ILE A 61 -2.39 -13.38 -0.34
C ILE A 61 -1.64 -14.41 0.50
N ASP A 62 -0.81 -13.97 1.44
CA ASP A 62 0.12 -14.87 2.13
C ASP A 62 -0.63 -15.85 3.06
N TYR A 63 -1.56 -15.35 3.88
CA TYR A 63 -2.37 -16.18 4.77
C TYR A 63 -3.26 -17.15 3.99
N GLU A 64 -3.88 -16.69 2.90
CA GLU A 64 -4.71 -17.55 2.04
C GLU A 64 -3.89 -18.63 1.35
N PHE A 65 -2.65 -18.33 0.95
CA PHE A 65 -1.74 -19.31 0.37
C PHE A 65 -1.38 -20.36 1.41
N PHE A 66 -0.91 -19.93 2.59
CA PHE A 66 -0.56 -20.82 3.71
C PHE A 66 -1.71 -21.77 4.04
N ARG A 67 -2.92 -21.25 4.26
CA ARG A 67 -4.13 -22.02 4.59
C ARG A 67 -4.46 -23.11 3.56
N ARG A 68 -4.12 -22.90 2.29
CA ARG A 68 -4.40 -23.86 1.21
C ARG A 68 -3.32 -24.92 1.07
N THR A 69 -2.06 -24.58 1.36
CA THR A 69 -0.92 -25.48 1.22
C THR A 69 -0.57 -26.25 2.49
N SER A 70 -1.02 -25.80 3.66
CA SER A 70 -0.79 -26.47 4.96
C SER A 70 -1.79 -27.61 5.23
N LYS A 71 -2.29 -28.27 4.19
CA LYS A 71 -3.13 -29.47 4.27
C LYS A 71 -2.28 -30.70 3.95
#